data_AF-A0A973FXP3-F1
#
_entry.id   AF-A0A973FXP3-F1
#
_cell.length_a   1.000
_cell.length_b   1.000
_cell.length_c   1.000
_cell.angle_alpha   90.00
_cell.angle_beta   90.00
_cell.angle_gamma   90.00
#
_symmetry.space_group_name_H-M   'P 1'
#
loop_
_entity.id
_entity.type
_entity.pdbx_description
1 polymer ?
#
loop_
_entity_poly.entity_id
_entity_poly.type
_entity_poly.pdbx_seq_one_letter_code
_entity_poly.pdbx_strand_id
1 'polypeptide(L)'
;HIKLSGKDQKKVLIEGANWAIVNGFGSPEDLETTEDGGVMVGADPEKVSARALERGKQQLGTLGAGNHFLEVEVVQEIFDEKVAAAFGLQKDQIVVMIHTGSRGLGYQICDDYLAAMVKHARETGIELPDRQLACAYLNSPRGRDYLAAMACGANYAWANRQVLMHLTREVFEKTLHLTPRQLGMRLVYDVCHNIAKIEEFNIKGVNKKLCVHRKGATRAFPAGHESVPVRYRGVGQPVLIPGDMGTGSYVMVGQPKAMEETFGSACHGAGRVMSRTQAVKSSRGRSISREMADRGVVVMAGSRGTLGEEIPEAYKKLEDVVQVMHESGIAKKVAKLTALACIKG
;
A
#
# COMPACT_ATOMS: atom_id res chain seq x y z
N HIS A 1 16.07 6.43 9.26
CA HIS A 1 16.26 5.88 7.90
C HIS A 1 17.49 4.96 7.92
N ILE A 2 17.52 3.94 7.07
CA ILE A 2 18.66 3.04 6.90
C ILE A 2 19.43 3.51 5.66
N LYS A 3 20.75 3.71 5.83
CA LYS A 3 21.64 4.00 4.70
C LYS A 3 22.13 2.68 4.12
N LEU A 4 21.69 2.36 2.90
CA LEU A 4 22.08 1.12 2.23
C LEU A 4 23.49 1.25 1.63
N SER A 5 24.30 0.20 1.81
CA SER A 5 25.50 0.01 0.97
C SER A 5 25.07 -0.38 -0.45
N GLY A 6 25.97 -0.24 -1.45
CA GLY A 6 25.64 -0.64 -2.83
C GLY A 6 25.27 -2.13 -2.96
N LYS A 7 25.88 -3.01 -2.13
CA LYS A 7 25.57 -4.44 -2.09
C LYS A 7 24.20 -4.70 -1.46
N ASP A 8 23.90 -4.02 -0.35
CA ASP A 8 22.61 -4.15 0.33
C ASP A 8 21.47 -3.60 -0.51
N GLN A 9 21.73 -2.56 -1.29
CA GLN A 9 20.75 -2.00 -2.19
C GLN A 9 20.24 -3.04 -3.20
N LYS A 10 21.15 -3.77 -3.87
CA LYS A 10 20.73 -4.83 -4.80
C LYS A 10 19.97 -5.96 -4.09
N LYS A 11 20.41 -6.35 -2.90
CA LYS A 11 19.73 -7.38 -2.10
C LYS A 11 18.30 -6.97 -1.74
N VAL A 12 18.09 -5.74 -1.25
CA VAL A 12 16.74 -5.22 -0.94
C VAL A 12 15.81 -5.33 -2.16
N LEU A 13 16.32 -5.01 -3.36
CA LEU A 13 15.53 -5.05 -4.60
C LEU A 13 15.16 -6.47 -5.03
N ILE A 14 15.89 -7.50 -4.58
CA ILE A 14 15.64 -8.90 -4.93
C ILE A 14 14.81 -9.59 -3.84
N GLU A 15 15.19 -9.40 -2.59
CA GLU A 15 14.68 -10.15 -1.44
C GLU A 15 13.48 -9.48 -0.76
N GLY A 16 13.22 -8.19 -1.02
CA GLY A 16 12.06 -7.48 -0.50
C GLY A 16 11.97 -7.48 1.04
N ALA A 17 10.79 -7.77 1.59
CA ALA A 17 10.61 -7.85 3.05
C ALA A 17 11.52 -8.89 3.71
N ASN A 18 11.86 -9.99 3.01
CA ASN A 18 12.75 -11.01 3.56
C ASN A 18 14.14 -10.46 3.87
N TRP A 19 14.65 -9.51 3.08
CA TRP A 19 15.90 -8.82 3.41
C TRP A 19 15.81 -8.14 4.78
N ALA A 20 14.68 -7.47 5.07
CA ALA A 20 14.48 -6.77 6.32
C ALA A 20 14.45 -7.77 7.50
N ILE A 21 13.77 -8.91 7.35
CA ILE A 21 13.77 -9.99 8.37
C ILE A 21 15.19 -10.50 8.65
N VAL A 22 15.95 -10.83 7.60
CA VAL A 22 17.34 -11.34 7.74
C VAL A 22 18.26 -10.32 8.41
N ASN A 23 17.96 -9.02 8.29
CA ASN A 23 18.70 -7.94 8.93
C ASN A 23 18.11 -7.50 10.28
N GLY A 24 17.22 -8.30 10.87
CA GLY A 24 16.71 -8.09 12.24
C GLY A 24 15.50 -7.16 12.36
N PHE A 25 14.82 -6.84 11.26
CA PHE A 25 13.63 -5.99 11.25
C PHE A 25 12.35 -6.80 11.18
N GLY A 26 11.85 -7.26 12.34
CA GLY A 26 10.63 -8.05 12.49
C GLY A 26 10.88 -9.55 12.57
N SER A 27 9.88 -10.37 12.23
CA SER A 27 9.96 -11.82 12.36
C SER A 27 9.43 -12.56 11.11
N PRO A 28 9.81 -13.84 10.89
CA PRO A 28 9.38 -14.61 9.73
C PRO A 28 7.84 -14.70 9.56
N GLU A 29 7.09 -14.68 10.65
CA GLU A 29 5.62 -14.73 10.63
C GLU A 29 5.00 -13.49 9.96
N ASP A 30 5.72 -12.37 9.89
CA ASP A 30 5.27 -11.17 9.18
C ASP A 30 5.13 -11.46 7.67
N LEU A 31 5.99 -12.31 7.10
CA LEU A 31 5.95 -12.66 5.68
C LEU A 31 4.69 -13.47 5.33
N GLU A 32 4.17 -14.28 6.25
CA GLU A 32 2.97 -15.10 6.03
C GLU A 32 1.72 -14.28 5.70
N THR A 33 1.66 -13.05 6.22
CA THR A 33 0.53 -12.13 6.04
C THR A 33 0.90 -10.90 5.21
N THR A 34 2.04 -10.95 4.54
CA THR A 34 2.41 -9.96 3.52
C THR A 34 1.99 -10.48 2.15
N GLU A 35 1.37 -9.63 1.32
CA GLU A 35 1.04 -9.99 -0.06
C GLU A 35 2.26 -10.56 -0.79
N ASP A 36 2.09 -11.73 -1.40
CA ASP A 36 3.14 -12.52 -2.08
C ASP A 36 4.39 -12.80 -1.22
N GLY A 37 4.24 -12.86 0.12
CA GLY A 37 5.36 -13.06 1.02
C GLY A 37 6.31 -11.85 1.10
N GLY A 38 5.89 -10.70 0.59
CA GLY A 38 6.69 -9.47 0.56
C GLY A 38 7.83 -9.50 -0.47
N VAL A 39 7.72 -10.36 -1.48
CA VAL A 39 8.68 -10.46 -2.57
C VAL A 39 7.98 -10.74 -3.91
N MET A 40 8.25 -9.89 -4.89
CA MET A 40 7.88 -10.11 -6.28
C MET A 40 9.06 -10.74 -7.01
N VAL A 41 8.81 -11.93 -7.56
CA VAL A 41 9.79 -12.68 -8.36
C VAL A 41 10.10 -11.98 -9.68
N GLY A 42 11.28 -12.25 -10.25
CA GLY A 42 11.71 -11.67 -11.53
C GLY A 42 12.28 -10.25 -11.43
N ALA A 43 12.53 -9.76 -10.22
CA ALA A 43 13.23 -8.50 -9.99
C ALA A 43 14.67 -8.56 -10.51
N ASP A 44 15.06 -7.55 -11.31
CA ASP A 44 16.42 -7.41 -11.85
C ASP A 44 16.97 -6.00 -11.57
N PRO A 45 17.90 -5.87 -10.59
CA PRO A 45 18.52 -4.59 -10.26
C PRO A 45 19.27 -3.93 -11.42
N GLU A 46 19.71 -4.68 -12.44
CA GLU A 46 20.38 -4.11 -13.61
C GLU A 46 19.42 -3.36 -14.52
N LYS A 47 18.10 -3.54 -14.33
CA LYS A 47 17.03 -2.80 -15.03
C LYS A 47 16.61 -1.54 -14.31
N VAL A 48 17.23 -1.23 -13.17
CA VAL A 48 16.99 -0.03 -12.37
C VAL A 48 18.10 0.99 -12.63
N SER A 49 17.73 2.21 -13.00
CA SER A 49 18.71 3.24 -13.33
C SER A 49 19.56 3.66 -12.12
N ALA A 50 20.79 4.12 -12.37
CA ALA A 50 21.65 4.69 -11.34
C ALA A 50 20.96 5.84 -10.57
N ARG A 51 20.13 6.64 -11.25
CA ARG A 51 19.35 7.72 -10.64
C ARG A 51 18.29 7.18 -9.68
N ALA A 52 17.58 6.10 -10.04
CA ALA A 52 16.61 5.48 -9.17
C ALA A 52 17.27 4.87 -7.93
N LEU A 53 18.43 4.23 -8.11
CA LEU A 53 19.24 3.72 -7.01
C LEU A 53 19.70 4.86 -6.08
N GLU A 54 20.29 5.93 -6.60
CA GLU A 54 20.76 7.03 -5.75
C GLU A 54 19.61 7.67 -4.97
N ARG A 55 18.44 7.86 -5.58
CA ARG A 55 17.24 8.37 -4.88
C ARG A 55 16.75 7.45 -3.77
N GLY A 56 16.82 6.13 -3.96
CA GLY A 56 16.40 5.14 -2.96
C GLY A 56 17.41 4.91 -1.82
N LYS A 57 18.67 5.28 -2.01
CA LYS A 57 19.79 4.89 -1.14
C LYS A 57 19.64 5.31 0.34
N GLN A 58 19.01 6.46 0.58
CA GLN A 58 18.85 7.05 1.92
C GLN A 58 17.38 7.14 2.37
N GLN A 59 16.47 6.45 1.68
CA GLN A 59 15.03 6.57 1.93
C GLN A 59 14.39 5.32 2.54
N LEU A 60 15.15 4.24 2.74
CA LEU A 60 14.62 3.01 3.34
C LEU A 60 14.32 3.22 4.82
N GLY A 61 13.17 2.73 5.29
CA GLY A 61 12.65 2.98 6.63
C GLY A 61 12.16 4.41 6.80
N THR A 62 11.45 4.97 5.81
CA THR A 62 10.84 6.31 5.88
C THR A 62 9.43 6.33 5.30
N LEU A 63 8.55 7.17 5.87
CA LEU A 63 7.18 7.38 5.38
C LEU A 63 7.18 8.17 4.06
N GLY A 64 7.79 9.35 4.11
CA GLY A 64 7.76 10.36 3.08
C GLY A 64 6.50 11.22 3.02
N ALA A 65 6.44 12.02 1.95
CA ALA A 65 5.41 13.01 1.73
C ALA A 65 4.15 12.47 1.01
N GLY A 66 3.17 13.35 0.83
CA GLY A 66 1.89 13.08 0.19
C GLY A 66 0.89 12.41 1.14
N ASN A 67 0.10 11.48 0.60
CA ASN A 67 -0.88 10.73 1.37
C ASN A 67 -0.24 9.63 2.24
N HIS A 68 1.08 9.53 2.32
CA HIS A 68 1.73 8.59 3.23
C HIS A 68 1.60 9.03 4.69
N PHE A 69 1.43 8.05 5.57
CA PHE A 69 1.29 8.26 7.01
C PHE A 69 1.56 6.99 7.81
N LEU A 70 1.74 7.17 9.12
CA LEU A 70 1.52 6.14 10.13
C LEU A 70 0.40 6.63 11.04
N GLU A 71 -0.67 5.86 11.19
CA GLU A 71 -1.79 6.20 12.05
C GLU A 71 -1.95 5.18 13.17
N VAL A 72 -2.15 5.68 14.39
CA VAL A 72 -2.63 4.88 15.52
C VAL A 72 -4.13 5.05 15.54
N GLU A 73 -4.86 3.95 15.40
CA GLU A 73 -6.32 3.93 15.28
C GLU A 73 -6.93 3.02 16.33
N VAL A 74 -8.20 3.23 16.62
CA VAL A 74 -9.03 2.34 17.43
C VAL A 74 -10.07 1.65 16.55
N VAL A 75 -10.30 0.36 16.77
CA VAL A 75 -11.38 -0.39 16.15
C VAL A 75 -12.71 0.08 16.74
N GLN A 76 -13.40 0.99 16.04
CA GLN A 76 -14.64 1.60 16.51
C GLN A 76 -15.84 0.65 16.41
N GLU A 77 -15.92 -0.09 15.30
CA GLU A 77 -17.08 -0.91 14.97
C GLU A 77 -16.64 -2.19 14.26
N ILE A 78 -17.29 -3.31 14.60
CA ILE A 78 -17.16 -4.60 13.93
C ILE A 78 -18.47 -4.89 13.20
N PHE A 79 -18.38 -5.13 11.89
CA PHE A 79 -19.52 -5.47 11.02
C PHE A 79 -19.66 -6.99 10.80
N ASP A 80 -18.56 -7.73 10.91
CA ASP A 80 -18.54 -9.19 10.76
C ASP A 80 -17.62 -9.79 11.83
N GLU A 81 -18.22 -10.29 12.91
CA GLU A 81 -17.48 -10.84 14.06
C GLU A 81 -16.62 -12.05 13.68
N LYS A 82 -17.10 -12.91 12.78
CA LYS A 82 -16.37 -14.12 12.37
C LYS A 82 -15.12 -13.75 11.60
N VAL A 83 -15.23 -12.83 10.64
CA VAL A 83 -14.08 -12.38 9.85
C VAL A 83 -13.14 -11.52 10.68
N ALA A 84 -13.67 -10.64 11.53
CA ALA A 84 -12.87 -9.83 12.45
C ALA A 84 -12.05 -10.70 13.39
N ALA A 85 -12.65 -11.74 13.99
CA ALA A 85 -11.93 -12.70 14.83
C ALA A 85 -10.82 -13.44 14.06
N ALA A 86 -11.07 -13.84 12.81
CA ALA A 86 -10.04 -14.44 11.95
C ALA A 86 -8.89 -13.47 11.65
N PHE A 87 -9.19 -12.18 11.46
CA PHE A 87 -8.20 -11.10 11.32
C PHE A 87 -7.60 -10.66 12.66
N GLY A 88 -8.07 -11.22 13.78
CA GLY A 88 -7.79 -10.86 15.17
C GLY A 88 -7.97 -9.38 15.47
N LEU A 89 -9.08 -8.85 14.99
CA LEU A 89 -9.62 -7.54 15.28
C LEU A 89 -10.77 -7.67 16.29
N GLN A 90 -10.77 -6.81 17.30
CA GLN A 90 -11.85 -6.70 18.28
C GLN A 90 -12.19 -5.22 18.51
N LYS A 91 -13.44 -4.95 18.93
CA LYS A 91 -13.86 -3.59 19.27
C LYS A 91 -12.94 -2.99 20.36
N ASP A 92 -12.67 -1.69 20.24
CA ASP A 92 -11.82 -0.89 21.13
C ASP A 92 -10.32 -1.27 21.10
N GLN A 93 -9.91 -2.18 20.21
CA GLN A 93 -8.50 -2.52 20.02
C GLN A 93 -7.73 -1.38 19.36
N ILE A 94 -6.52 -1.10 19.85
CA ILE A 94 -5.57 -0.22 19.19
C ILE A 94 -4.87 -0.96 18.06
N VAL A 95 -4.86 -0.36 16.88
CA VAL A 95 -4.16 -0.85 15.68
C VAL A 95 -3.28 0.25 15.10
N VAL A 96 -2.30 -0.13 14.30
CA VAL A 96 -1.43 0.81 13.60
C VAL A 96 -1.51 0.55 12.10
N MET A 97 -1.81 1.61 11.33
CA MET A 97 -1.79 1.57 9.88
C MET A 97 -0.55 2.29 9.35
N ILE A 98 0.22 1.62 8.48
CA ILE A 98 1.39 2.20 7.82
C ILE A 98 1.09 2.29 6.33
N HIS A 99 0.95 3.51 5.82
CA HIS A 99 0.72 3.78 4.41
C HIS A 99 1.97 4.43 3.79
N THR A 100 2.73 3.65 3.03
CA THR A 100 3.89 4.12 2.27
C THR A 100 4.22 3.17 1.12
N GLY A 101 5.18 3.55 0.28
CA GLY A 101 5.60 2.78 -0.90
C GLY A 101 7.10 2.78 -1.13
N SER A 102 7.48 2.66 -2.40
CA SER A 102 8.85 2.50 -2.91
C SER A 102 9.71 3.77 -2.85
N ARG A 103 9.21 4.82 -2.19
CA ARG A 103 9.87 6.13 -2.07
C ARG A 103 10.28 6.70 -3.44
N GLY A 104 11.39 7.45 -3.49
CA GLY A 104 11.92 8.03 -4.72
C GLY A 104 12.41 7.00 -5.75
N LEU A 105 12.71 5.77 -5.32
CA LEU A 105 13.19 4.70 -6.19
C LEU A 105 12.13 4.30 -7.21
N GLY A 106 10.95 3.87 -6.76
CA GLY A 106 9.89 3.46 -7.68
C GLY A 106 9.29 4.61 -8.48
N TYR A 107 9.29 5.84 -7.94
CA TYR A 107 8.95 7.03 -8.74
C TYR A 107 9.90 7.15 -9.94
N GLN A 108 11.21 7.05 -9.70
CA GLN A 108 12.20 7.22 -10.77
C GLN A 108 12.13 6.09 -11.78
N ILE A 109 11.89 4.84 -11.34
CA ILE A 109 11.63 3.71 -12.24
C ILE A 109 10.44 4.03 -13.16
N CYS A 110 9.31 4.48 -12.62
CA CYS A 110 8.15 4.84 -13.42
C CYS A 110 8.49 5.94 -14.44
N ASP A 111 9.17 7.00 -14.00
CA ASP A 111 9.56 8.15 -14.84
C ASP A 111 10.49 7.72 -16.00
N ASP A 112 11.50 6.90 -15.69
CA ASP A 112 12.47 6.41 -16.67
C ASP A 112 11.80 5.56 -17.75
N TYR A 113 10.95 4.61 -17.36
CA TYR A 113 10.27 3.72 -18.30
C TYR A 113 9.14 4.41 -19.05
N LEU A 114 8.44 5.37 -18.44
CA LEU A 114 7.45 6.18 -19.14
C LEU A 114 8.11 7.01 -20.24
N ALA A 115 9.24 7.66 -19.95
CA ALA A 115 10.00 8.40 -20.96
C ALA A 115 10.45 7.50 -22.12
N ALA A 116 10.92 6.29 -21.82
CA ALA A 116 11.29 5.29 -22.82
C ALA A 116 10.08 4.83 -23.66
N MET A 117 8.95 4.51 -23.03
CA MET A 117 7.74 4.07 -23.74
C MET A 117 7.17 5.18 -24.62
N VAL A 118 7.17 6.43 -24.16
CA VAL A 118 6.75 7.60 -24.94
C VAL A 118 7.63 7.78 -26.17
N LYS A 119 8.96 7.73 -26.01
CA LYS A 119 9.91 7.90 -27.12
C LYS A 119 9.72 6.85 -28.21
N HIS A 120 9.29 5.65 -27.82
CA HIS A 120 9.19 4.49 -28.69
C HIS A 120 7.74 4.04 -28.94
N ALA A 121 6.75 4.91 -28.68
CA ALA A 121 5.33 4.56 -28.79
C ALA A 121 4.96 4.04 -30.18
N ARG A 122 5.55 4.63 -31.24
CA ARG A 122 5.31 4.25 -32.63
C ARG A 122 5.71 2.80 -32.96
N GLU A 123 6.66 2.21 -32.22
CA GLU A 123 7.11 0.82 -32.44
C GLU A 123 6.03 -0.21 -32.07
N THR A 124 5.04 0.19 -31.26
CA THR A 124 3.98 -0.72 -30.81
C THR A 124 2.89 -0.92 -31.86
N GLY A 125 2.76 0.00 -32.82
CA GLY A 125 1.61 0.07 -33.72
C GLY A 125 0.29 0.44 -33.03
N ILE A 126 0.32 0.83 -31.74
CA ILE A 126 -0.86 1.23 -30.97
C ILE A 126 -1.04 2.75 -31.09
N GLU A 127 -2.20 3.18 -31.56
CA GLU A 127 -2.61 4.58 -31.48
C GLU A 127 -3.02 4.92 -30.05
N LEU A 128 -2.29 5.85 -29.43
CA LEU A 128 -2.55 6.25 -28.05
C LEU A 128 -3.55 7.42 -28.04
N PRO A 129 -4.71 7.29 -27.38
CA PRO A 129 -5.66 8.39 -27.28
C PRO A 129 -5.13 9.54 -26.40
N ASP A 130 -4.16 9.24 -25.52
CA ASP A 130 -3.41 10.23 -24.75
C ASP A 130 -1.94 9.77 -24.62
N ARG A 131 -0.99 10.70 -24.74
CA ARG A 131 0.45 10.43 -24.60
C ARG A 131 0.81 9.83 -23.24
N GLN A 132 0.03 10.13 -22.19
CA GLN A 132 0.18 9.59 -20.84
C GLN A 132 -0.18 8.09 -20.73
N LEU A 133 -0.81 7.52 -21.76
CA LEU A 133 -1.10 6.08 -21.87
C LEU A 133 0.02 5.31 -22.58
N ALA A 134 1.24 5.86 -22.63
CA ALA A 134 2.39 5.18 -23.20
C ALA A 134 2.59 3.80 -22.59
N CYS A 135 2.79 2.81 -23.46
CA CYS A 135 2.85 1.40 -23.09
C CYS A 135 3.89 0.64 -23.92
N ALA A 136 4.10 -0.62 -23.57
CA ALA A 136 4.89 -1.57 -24.33
C ALA A 136 4.24 -2.95 -24.25
N TYR A 137 4.44 -3.79 -25.27
CA TYR A 137 4.06 -5.20 -25.17
C TYR A 137 4.85 -5.88 -24.06
N LEU A 138 4.19 -6.72 -23.26
CA LEU A 138 4.80 -7.41 -22.11
C LEU A 138 6.02 -8.27 -22.52
N ASN A 139 5.96 -8.88 -23.71
CA ASN A 139 7.03 -9.70 -24.29
C ASN A 139 8.05 -8.89 -25.12
N SER A 140 7.94 -7.57 -25.18
CA SER A 140 9.00 -6.73 -25.76
C SER A 140 10.17 -6.62 -24.78
N PRO A 141 11.40 -6.33 -25.25
CA PRO A 141 12.52 -6.03 -24.35
C PRO A 141 12.16 -4.97 -23.30
N ARG A 142 11.51 -3.88 -23.72
CA ARG A 142 11.09 -2.78 -22.84
C ARG A 142 10.04 -3.19 -21.81
N GLY A 143 9.07 -4.02 -22.22
CA GLY A 143 8.04 -4.54 -21.32
C GLY A 143 8.63 -5.44 -20.24
N ARG A 144 9.52 -6.37 -20.63
CA ARG A 144 10.23 -7.24 -19.68
C ARG A 144 11.12 -6.46 -18.72
N ASP A 145 11.90 -5.52 -19.24
CA ASP A 145 12.79 -4.68 -18.45
C ASP A 145 11.98 -3.84 -17.44
N TYR A 146 10.85 -3.26 -17.86
CA TYR A 146 9.95 -2.52 -16.96
C TYR A 146 9.37 -3.42 -15.86
N LEU A 147 8.86 -4.61 -16.20
CA LEU A 147 8.31 -5.52 -15.20
C LEU A 147 9.35 -5.94 -14.16
N ALA A 148 10.59 -6.21 -14.59
CA ALA A 148 11.69 -6.55 -13.70
C ALA A 148 12.08 -5.37 -12.79
N ALA A 149 12.13 -4.14 -13.34
CA ALA A 149 12.39 -2.95 -12.54
C ALA A 149 11.23 -2.61 -11.59
N MET A 150 9.98 -2.78 -12.02
CA MET A 150 8.79 -2.60 -11.19
C MET A 150 8.79 -3.59 -10.01
N ALA A 151 9.18 -4.84 -10.25
CA ALA A 151 9.37 -5.84 -9.19
C ALA A 151 10.42 -5.37 -8.17
N CYS A 152 11.54 -4.79 -8.61
CA CYS A 152 12.50 -4.14 -7.70
C CYS A 152 11.86 -3.02 -6.86
N GLY A 153 11.02 -2.19 -7.47
CA GLY A 153 10.26 -1.14 -6.79
C GLY A 153 9.30 -1.69 -5.72
N ALA A 154 8.59 -2.77 -6.04
CA ALA A 154 7.68 -3.46 -5.13
C ALA A 154 8.44 -4.06 -3.94
N ASN A 155 9.55 -4.75 -4.20
CA ASN A 155 10.42 -5.36 -3.18
C ASN A 155 10.97 -4.30 -2.22
N TYR A 156 11.45 -3.17 -2.76
CA TYR A 156 11.86 -2.04 -1.94
C TYR A 156 10.72 -1.50 -1.06
N ALA A 157 9.49 -1.41 -1.59
CA ALA A 157 8.34 -0.94 -0.84
C ALA A 157 7.98 -1.87 0.33
N TRP A 158 7.98 -3.18 0.11
CA TRP A 158 7.77 -4.17 1.17
C TRP A 158 8.87 -4.12 2.23
N ALA A 159 10.14 -4.05 1.83
CA ALA A 159 11.25 -3.85 2.77
C ALA A 159 11.07 -2.56 3.59
N ASN A 160 10.63 -1.47 2.95
CA ASN A 160 10.39 -0.20 3.63
C ASN A 160 9.29 -0.31 4.70
N ARG A 161 8.16 -0.94 4.37
CA ARG A 161 7.06 -1.16 5.33
C ARG A 161 7.45 -2.10 6.46
N GLN A 162 8.18 -3.17 6.17
CA GLN A 162 8.69 -4.11 7.17
C GLN A 162 9.62 -3.40 8.17
N VAL A 163 10.56 -2.58 7.70
CA VAL A 163 11.44 -1.78 8.56
C VAL A 163 10.64 -0.79 9.41
N LEU A 164 9.67 -0.08 8.82
CA LEU A 164 8.83 0.88 9.57
C LEU A 164 7.97 0.17 10.64
N MET A 165 7.41 -0.99 10.34
CA MET A 165 6.67 -1.79 11.31
C MET A 165 7.57 -2.21 12.47
N HIS A 166 8.80 -2.67 12.20
CA HIS A 166 9.76 -2.99 13.25
C HIS A 166 10.08 -1.78 14.14
N LEU A 167 10.40 -0.63 13.53
CA LEU A 167 10.66 0.60 14.29
C LEU A 167 9.44 1.04 15.11
N THR A 168 8.24 0.82 14.59
CA THR A 168 7.00 1.09 15.32
C THR A 168 6.89 0.20 16.56
N ARG A 169 7.14 -1.11 16.42
CA ARG A 169 7.17 -2.04 17.56
C ARG A 169 8.18 -1.61 18.63
N GLU A 170 9.38 -1.20 18.24
CA GLU A 170 10.40 -0.70 19.19
C GLU A 170 9.95 0.57 19.93
N VAL A 171 9.23 1.49 19.26
CA VAL A 171 8.71 2.70 19.89
C VAL A 171 7.63 2.33 20.90
N PHE A 172 6.67 1.48 20.55
CA PHE A 172 5.63 1.02 21.48
C PHE A 172 6.24 0.30 22.69
N GLU A 173 7.24 -0.56 22.46
CA GLU A 173 7.94 -1.26 23.54
C GLU A 173 8.64 -0.30 24.51
N LYS A 174 9.39 0.68 23.97
CA LYS A 174 10.09 1.69 24.79
C LYS A 174 9.12 2.58 25.56
N THR A 175 8.00 2.96 24.93
CA THR A 175 7.03 3.89 25.52
C THR A 175 6.11 3.22 26.54
N LEU A 176 5.67 1.98 26.28
CA LEU A 176 4.73 1.27 27.15
C LEU A 176 5.40 0.30 28.13
N HIS A 177 6.71 0.09 27.99
CA HIS A 177 7.47 -0.89 28.77
C HIS A 177 6.90 -2.31 28.68
N LEU A 178 6.35 -2.67 27.52
CA LEU A 178 5.79 -3.97 27.21
C LEU A 178 6.35 -4.48 25.89
N THR A 179 6.83 -5.72 25.86
CA THR A 179 7.37 -6.32 24.64
C THR A 179 6.30 -6.38 23.54
N PRO A 180 6.67 -6.39 22.24
CA PRO A 180 5.71 -6.53 21.14
C PRO A 180 4.84 -7.79 21.27
N ARG A 181 5.37 -8.87 21.87
CA ARG A 181 4.63 -10.10 22.17
C ARG A 181 3.56 -9.90 23.24
N GLN A 182 3.86 -9.18 24.32
CA GLN A 182 2.88 -8.85 25.37
C GLN A 182 1.78 -7.93 24.85
N LEU A 183 2.13 -7.01 23.94
CA LEU A 183 1.17 -6.14 23.26
C LEU A 183 0.37 -6.84 22.15
N GLY A 184 0.75 -8.07 21.78
CA GLY A 184 0.13 -8.79 20.66
C GLY A 184 0.35 -8.12 19.29
N MET A 185 1.45 -7.36 19.12
CA MET A 185 1.74 -6.59 17.90
C MET A 185 2.16 -7.48 16.73
N ARG A 186 1.19 -8.06 16.05
CA ARG A 186 1.38 -8.82 14.80
C ARG A 186 0.87 -8.05 13.59
N LEU A 187 1.43 -8.36 12.41
CA LEU A 187 0.88 -7.88 11.16
C LEU A 187 -0.51 -8.52 10.94
N VAL A 188 -1.50 -7.69 10.60
CA VAL A 188 -2.80 -8.18 10.12
C VAL A 188 -2.67 -8.55 8.66
N TYR A 189 -2.31 -7.60 7.81
CA TYR A 189 -2.02 -7.83 6.39
C TYR A 189 -1.19 -6.68 5.82
N ASP A 190 -0.41 -6.93 4.78
CA ASP A 190 0.25 -5.90 3.97
C ASP A 190 -0.19 -6.09 2.50
N VAL A 191 -0.74 -5.04 1.89
CA VAL A 191 -1.30 -5.06 0.54
C VAL A 191 -0.81 -3.89 -0.32
N CYS A 192 -0.52 -4.17 -1.58
CA CYS A 192 -0.16 -3.20 -2.60
C CYS A 192 -1.40 -2.60 -3.28
N HIS A 193 -1.29 -1.34 -3.72
CA HIS A 193 -2.34 -0.65 -4.46
C HIS A 193 -1.88 0.11 -5.72
N ASN A 194 -0.58 0.08 -6.01
CA ASN A 194 0.03 0.56 -7.24
C ASN A 194 1.00 -0.53 -7.72
N ILE A 195 0.48 -1.47 -8.51
CA ILE A 195 1.23 -2.66 -8.92
C ILE A 195 0.64 -3.25 -10.20
N ALA A 196 1.47 -3.90 -11.01
CA ALA A 196 1.01 -4.78 -12.09
C ALA A 196 1.38 -6.23 -11.76
N LYS A 197 0.44 -7.17 -11.91
CA LYS A 197 0.66 -8.59 -11.58
C LYS A 197 0.22 -9.50 -12.71
N ILE A 198 1.01 -10.54 -12.96
CA ILE A 198 0.61 -11.63 -13.84
C ILE A 198 -0.25 -12.60 -13.03
N GLU A 199 -1.54 -12.64 -13.31
CA GLU A 199 -2.53 -13.43 -12.58
C GLU A 199 -3.36 -14.27 -13.58
N GLU A 200 -3.87 -15.41 -13.11
CA GLU A 200 -4.65 -16.34 -13.92
C GLU A 200 -6.15 -16.17 -13.65
N PHE A 201 -6.95 -16.10 -14.72
CA PHE A 201 -8.40 -15.97 -14.62
C PHE A 201 -9.10 -16.92 -15.61
N ASN A 202 -10.22 -17.48 -15.19
CA ASN A 202 -11.12 -18.18 -16.09
C ASN A 202 -12.03 -17.16 -16.79
N ILE A 203 -11.82 -16.92 -18.08
CA ILE A 203 -12.63 -16.00 -18.88
C ILE A 203 -13.42 -16.82 -19.88
N LYS A 204 -14.73 -16.94 -19.64
CA LYS A 204 -15.66 -17.71 -20.49
C LYS A 204 -15.22 -19.17 -20.69
N GLY A 205 -14.78 -19.83 -19.62
CA GLY A 205 -14.33 -21.22 -19.63
C GLY A 205 -12.86 -21.42 -20.01
N VAL A 206 -12.14 -20.35 -20.39
CA VAL A 206 -10.74 -20.43 -20.81
C VAL A 206 -9.85 -19.78 -19.76
N ASN A 207 -8.88 -20.53 -19.23
CA ASN A 207 -7.86 -19.98 -18.35
C ASN A 207 -6.91 -19.07 -19.14
N LYS A 208 -6.80 -17.81 -18.72
CA LYS A 208 -5.93 -16.80 -19.34
C LYS A 208 -5.00 -16.18 -18.29
N LYS A 209 -3.74 -15.99 -18.68
CA LYS A 209 -2.78 -15.16 -17.95
C LYS A 209 -2.95 -13.71 -18.36
N LEU A 210 -3.26 -12.85 -17.40
CA LEU A 210 -3.43 -11.41 -17.61
C LEU A 210 -2.41 -10.63 -16.79
N CYS A 211 -1.95 -9.50 -17.33
CA CYS A 211 -1.22 -8.50 -16.55
C CYS A 211 -2.24 -7.49 -15.98
N VAL A 212 -2.65 -7.71 -14.74
CA VAL A 212 -3.62 -6.87 -14.04
C VAL A 212 -2.91 -5.64 -13.51
N HIS A 213 -3.25 -4.47 -14.06
CA HIS A 213 -2.70 -3.19 -13.63
C HIS A 213 -3.63 -2.58 -12.57
N ARG A 214 -3.14 -2.44 -11.34
CA ARG A 214 -3.86 -1.78 -10.26
C ARG A 214 -3.18 -0.46 -9.93
N LYS A 215 -3.89 0.65 -10.09
CA LYS A 215 -3.45 2.00 -9.72
C LYS A 215 -4.50 2.65 -8.84
N GLY A 216 -4.22 2.79 -7.56
CA GLY A 216 -5.21 3.19 -6.56
C GLY A 216 -6.31 2.12 -6.34
N ALA A 217 -5.97 0.85 -6.52
CA ALA A 217 -6.87 -0.29 -6.31
C ALA A 217 -6.09 -1.43 -5.66
N THR A 218 -6.70 -2.18 -4.75
CA THR A 218 -6.04 -3.32 -4.06
C THR A 218 -6.50 -4.65 -4.64
N ARG A 219 -5.71 -5.70 -4.43
CA ARG A 219 -6.18 -7.07 -4.62
C ARG A 219 -7.23 -7.43 -3.54
N ALA A 220 -8.23 -8.24 -3.90
CA ALA A 220 -9.38 -8.58 -3.06
C ALA A 220 -9.84 -10.02 -3.31
N PHE A 221 -8.94 -10.99 -3.15
CA PHE A 221 -9.25 -12.40 -3.42
C PHE A 221 -10.23 -12.99 -2.39
N PRO A 222 -11.16 -13.86 -2.83
CA PRO A 222 -12.18 -14.45 -1.97
C PRO A 222 -11.63 -15.55 -1.07
N ALA A 223 -12.48 -16.02 -0.15
CA ALA A 223 -12.24 -17.25 0.60
C ALA A 223 -11.94 -18.43 -0.36
N GLY A 224 -11.05 -19.33 0.07
CA GLY A 224 -10.63 -20.50 -0.70
C GLY A 224 -9.50 -20.24 -1.70
N HIS A 225 -9.24 -18.99 -2.08
CA HIS A 225 -8.19 -18.69 -3.06
C HIS A 225 -6.78 -19.04 -2.52
N GLU A 226 -5.96 -19.69 -3.34
CA GLU A 226 -4.67 -20.26 -2.92
C GLU A 226 -3.67 -19.21 -2.42
N SER A 227 -3.61 -18.05 -3.10
CA SER A 227 -2.74 -16.92 -2.76
C SER A 227 -3.16 -16.15 -1.50
N VAL A 228 -4.32 -16.47 -0.91
CA VAL A 228 -4.71 -15.93 0.40
C VAL A 228 -3.95 -16.68 1.48
N PRO A 229 -3.34 -15.99 2.48
CA PRO A 229 -2.64 -16.65 3.58
C PRO A 229 -3.47 -17.75 4.22
N VAL A 230 -2.83 -18.85 4.62
CA VAL A 230 -3.50 -20.02 5.21
C VAL A 230 -4.45 -19.61 6.34
N ARG A 231 -4.02 -18.68 7.20
CA ARG A 231 -4.79 -18.13 8.32
C ARG A 231 -6.11 -17.45 7.90
N TYR A 232 -6.15 -16.85 6.72
CA TYR A 232 -7.29 -16.09 6.21
C TYR A 232 -8.03 -16.81 5.09
N ARG A 233 -7.51 -17.93 4.58
CA ARG A 233 -8.08 -18.64 3.43
C ARG A 233 -9.54 -19.05 3.67
N GLY A 234 -9.93 -19.37 4.89
CA GLY A 234 -11.32 -19.70 5.24
C GLY A 234 -12.30 -18.52 5.19
N VAL A 235 -11.81 -17.27 5.17
CA VAL A 235 -12.65 -16.06 5.22
C VAL A 235 -12.44 -15.12 4.03
N GLY A 236 -11.29 -15.16 3.37
CA GLY A 236 -10.92 -14.30 2.24
C GLY A 236 -9.78 -13.34 2.57
N GLN A 237 -9.26 -12.65 1.55
CA GLN A 237 -8.14 -11.73 1.70
C GLN A 237 -8.56 -10.48 2.48
N PRO A 238 -7.79 -10.04 3.49
CA PRO A 238 -7.94 -8.71 4.05
C PRO A 238 -7.76 -7.63 2.96
N VAL A 239 -8.64 -6.65 2.97
CA VAL A 239 -8.62 -5.48 2.08
C VAL A 239 -8.56 -4.25 2.99
N LEU A 240 -7.42 -3.56 2.96
CA LEU A 240 -7.15 -2.40 3.83
C LEU A 240 -7.42 -1.12 3.05
N ILE A 241 -8.37 -0.32 3.54
CA ILE A 241 -8.79 0.93 2.92
C ILE A 241 -8.37 2.08 3.84
N PRO A 242 -7.15 2.64 3.69
CA PRO A 242 -6.77 3.87 4.35
C PRO A 242 -7.74 5.01 4.01
N GLY A 243 -8.11 5.74 5.05
CA GLY A 243 -8.80 7.02 4.89
C GLY A 243 -7.86 8.19 4.69
N ASP A 244 -8.35 9.35 5.07
CA ASP A 244 -7.63 10.60 5.04
C ASP A 244 -7.18 10.98 6.44
N MET A 245 -6.27 11.95 6.54
CA MET A 245 -5.67 12.35 7.80
C MET A 245 -6.74 12.65 8.86
N GLY A 246 -6.82 11.79 9.87
CA GLY A 246 -7.73 11.96 11.01
C GLY A 246 -9.19 11.53 10.78
N THR A 247 -9.53 10.84 9.68
CA THR A 247 -10.84 10.16 9.55
C THR A 247 -10.81 8.75 10.12
N GLY A 248 -9.65 8.08 10.07
CA GLY A 248 -9.53 6.65 10.27
C GLY A 248 -9.79 5.87 8.97
N SER A 249 -9.88 4.55 9.09
CA SER A 249 -9.78 3.62 7.96
C SER A 249 -10.85 2.52 8.01
N TYR A 250 -10.92 1.69 6.97
CA TYR A 250 -11.75 0.48 6.97
C TYR A 250 -10.94 -0.78 6.70
N VAL A 251 -11.35 -1.86 7.36
CA VAL A 251 -10.94 -3.22 7.01
C VAL A 251 -12.11 -3.92 6.36
N MET A 252 -11.86 -4.47 5.18
CA MET A 252 -12.82 -5.26 4.40
C MET A 252 -12.24 -6.64 4.10
N VAL A 253 -13.04 -7.50 3.49
CA VAL A 253 -12.62 -8.83 3.03
C VAL A 253 -13.07 -9.08 1.60
N GLY A 254 -12.17 -9.60 0.76
CA GLY A 254 -12.46 -9.94 -0.63
C GLY A 254 -13.62 -10.92 -0.78
N GLN A 255 -14.42 -10.76 -1.83
CA GLN A 255 -15.61 -11.57 -2.10
C GLN A 255 -15.57 -12.19 -3.51
N PRO A 256 -16.32 -13.28 -3.77
CA PRO A 256 -16.27 -13.99 -5.05
C PRO A 256 -16.53 -13.09 -6.27
N LYS A 257 -17.45 -12.13 -6.14
CA LYS A 257 -17.80 -11.21 -7.21
C LYS A 257 -16.65 -10.31 -7.66
N ALA A 258 -15.64 -10.08 -6.81
CA ALA A 258 -14.41 -9.42 -7.25
C ALA A 258 -13.68 -10.21 -8.35
N MET A 259 -13.65 -11.56 -8.25
CA MET A 259 -13.05 -12.41 -9.28
C MET A 259 -13.84 -12.37 -10.58
N GLU A 260 -15.15 -12.20 -10.50
CA GLU A 260 -16.07 -12.18 -11.66
C GLU A 260 -16.03 -10.85 -12.40
N GLU A 261 -16.00 -9.72 -11.69
CA GLU A 261 -16.22 -8.40 -12.28
C GLU A 261 -14.95 -7.53 -12.36
N THR A 262 -14.00 -7.71 -11.45
CA THR A 262 -12.90 -6.74 -11.25
C THR A 262 -11.52 -7.38 -11.22
N PHE A 263 -11.38 -8.63 -11.72
CA PHE A 263 -10.12 -9.38 -11.69
C PHE A 263 -9.54 -9.46 -10.27
N GLY A 264 -10.41 -9.76 -9.30
CA GLY A 264 -10.07 -9.86 -7.89
C GLY A 264 -9.56 -8.56 -7.31
N SER A 265 -10.19 -7.42 -7.63
CA SER A 265 -9.75 -6.09 -7.20
C SER A 265 -10.82 -5.31 -6.44
N ALA A 266 -10.41 -4.45 -5.51
CA ALA A 266 -11.25 -3.51 -4.78
C ALA A 266 -10.64 -2.09 -4.76
N CYS A 267 -11.35 -1.13 -4.16
CA CYS A 267 -10.82 0.22 -3.95
C CYS A 267 -9.60 0.20 -2.99
N HIS A 268 -8.86 1.31 -2.96
CA HIS A 268 -7.76 1.51 -2.01
C HIS A 268 -8.05 2.59 -0.95
N GLY A 269 -8.87 3.59 -1.27
CA GLY A 269 -9.13 4.72 -0.37
C GLY A 269 -10.18 5.65 -0.95
N ALA A 270 -10.47 6.76 -0.27
CA ALA A 270 -11.48 7.72 -0.68
C ALA A 270 -11.19 8.36 -2.05
N GLY A 271 -9.91 8.65 -2.32
CA GLY A 271 -9.48 9.34 -3.53
C GLY A 271 -9.71 10.86 -3.45
N ARG A 272 -8.82 11.62 -4.09
CA ARG A 272 -8.82 13.09 -4.00
C ARG A 272 -9.91 13.71 -4.86
N VAL A 273 -10.55 14.75 -4.32
CA VAL A 273 -11.44 15.68 -5.06
C VAL A 273 -10.79 17.06 -5.26
N MET A 274 -9.71 17.37 -4.53
CA MET A 274 -8.91 18.60 -4.73
C MET A 274 -7.47 18.28 -5.14
N SER A 275 -6.93 19.08 -6.05
CA SER A 275 -5.47 19.10 -6.28
C SER A 275 -4.73 19.56 -5.02
N ARG A 276 -3.47 19.19 -4.86
CA ARG A 276 -2.64 19.65 -3.72
C ARG A 276 -2.58 21.18 -3.66
N THR A 277 -2.42 21.83 -4.80
CA THR A 277 -2.40 23.29 -4.90
C THR A 277 -3.71 23.93 -4.45
N GLN A 278 -4.86 23.33 -4.79
CA GLN A 278 -6.16 23.81 -4.32
C GLN A 278 -6.34 23.57 -2.81
N ALA A 279 -5.91 22.42 -2.29
CA ALA A 279 -5.97 22.12 -0.87
C ALA A 279 -5.15 23.13 -0.06
N VAL A 280 -3.90 23.41 -0.46
CA VAL A 280 -3.03 24.41 0.20
C VAL A 280 -3.64 25.81 0.19
N LYS A 281 -4.26 26.21 -0.93
CA LYS A 281 -4.96 27.50 -1.01
C LYS A 281 -6.14 27.55 -0.04
N SER A 282 -6.90 26.46 0.06
CA SER A 282 -8.08 26.35 0.93
C SER A 282 -7.71 26.21 2.42
N SER A 283 -6.51 25.73 2.72
CA SER A 283 -5.99 25.60 4.10
C SER A 283 -5.28 26.86 4.61
N ARG A 284 -5.19 27.93 3.80
CA ARG A 284 -4.39 29.11 4.15
C ARG A 284 -4.96 29.83 5.38
N GLY A 285 -4.12 30.06 6.39
CA GLY A 285 -4.52 30.72 7.65
C GLY A 285 -5.20 29.79 8.66
N ARG A 286 -5.47 28.53 8.28
CA ARG A 286 -6.02 27.52 9.18
C ARG A 286 -4.94 26.85 10.01
N SER A 287 -5.32 26.40 11.20
CA SER A 287 -4.46 25.61 12.07
C SER A 287 -4.92 24.16 12.04
N ILE A 288 -4.60 23.45 10.96
CA ILE A 288 -5.05 22.07 10.72
C ILE A 288 -4.75 21.14 11.90
N SER A 289 -3.59 21.27 12.55
CA SER A 289 -3.25 20.47 13.73
C SER A 289 -4.17 20.73 14.94
N ARG A 290 -4.66 21.97 15.11
CA ARG A 290 -5.63 22.30 16.17
C ARG A 290 -7.01 21.77 15.81
N GLU A 291 -7.44 21.95 14.56
CA GLU A 291 -8.74 21.42 14.10
C GLU A 291 -8.82 19.89 14.24
N MET A 292 -7.70 19.19 14.03
CA MET A 292 -7.60 17.75 14.29
C MET A 292 -7.60 17.43 15.79
N ALA A 293 -6.88 18.21 16.60
CA ALA A 293 -6.87 18.03 18.05
C ALA A 293 -8.26 18.25 18.68
N ASP A 294 -9.03 19.23 18.18
CA ASP A 294 -10.42 19.49 18.58
C ASP A 294 -11.35 18.31 18.23
N ARG A 295 -10.96 17.49 17.24
CA ARG A 295 -11.62 16.23 16.86
C ARG A 295 -11.04 15.01 17.60
N GLY A 296 -10.12 15.21 18.55
CA GLY A 296 -9.47 14.14 19.30
C GLY A 296 -8.32 13.43 18.58
N VAL A 297 -7.82 13.99 17.46
CA VAL A 297 -6.74 13.38 16.67
C VAL A 297 -5.44 14.18 16.82
N VAL A 298 -4.39 13.54 17.34
CA VAL A 298 -3.06 14.15 17.45
C VAL A 298 -2.32 14.02 16.13
N VAL A 299 -1.95 15.15 15.50
CA VAL A 299 -1.24 15.13 14.22
C VAL A 299 0.18 15.65 14.35
N MET A 300 1.13 14.86 13.86
CA MET A 300 2.55 15.18 13.76
C MET A 300 2.97 15.16 12.28
N ALA A 301 3.68 16.20 11.81
CA ALA A 301 4.16 16.25 10.44
C ALA A 301 5.59 16.78 10.36
N GLY A 302 6.37 16.26 9.41
CA GLY A 302 7.73 16.74 9.13
C GLY A 302 7.77 18.20 8.67
N SER A 303 6.67 18.72 8.09
CA SER A 303 6.52 20.13 7.74
C SER A 303 5.07 20.60 7.88
N ARG A 304 4.86 21.91 8.11
CA ARG A 304 3.51 22.52 8.10
C ARG A 304 2.83 22.43 6.73
N GLY A 305 3.60 22.46 5.64
CA GLY A 305 3.06 22.39 4.27
C GLY A 305 2.37 21.07 3.99
N THR A 306 2.91 19.97 4.51
CA THR A 306 2.36 18.61 4.37
C THR A 306 0.92 18.51 4.89
N LEU A 307 0.57 19.24 5.96
CA LEU A 307 -0.78 19.21 6.53
C LEU A 307 -1.81 19.92 5.66
N GLY A 308 -1.42 21.02 5.02
CA GLY A 308 -2.33 21.78 4.14
C GLY A 308 -2.67 21.06 2.84
N GLU A 309 -1.77 20.21 2.34
CA GLU A 309 -2.01 19.41 1.13
C GLU A 309 -3.00 18.25 1.35
N GLU A 310 -3.18 17.85 2.60
CA GLU A 310 -3.82 16.60 3.01
C GLU A 310 -5.00 16.83 3.97
N ILE A 311 -5.64 18.01 3.88
CA ILE A 311 -6.86 18.31 4.63
C ILE A 311 -7.99 17.30 4.27
N PRO A 312 -8.84 16.89 5.22
CA PRO A 312 -9.91 15.92 4.97
C PRO A 312 -10.84 16.29 3.82
N GLU A 313 -11.12 17.59 3.63
CA GLU A 313 -11.99 18.10 2.57
C GLU A 313 -11.39 17.94 1.17
N ALA A 314 -10.10 17.60 1.05
CA ALA A 314 -9.45 17.33 -0.22
C ALA A 314 -9.85 15.97 -0.82
N TYR A 315 -10.62 15.16 -0.09
CA TYR A 315 -10.95 13.78 -0.40
C TYR A 315 -12.44 13.50 -0.41
N LYS A 316 -12.84 12.40 -1.06
CA LYS A 316 -14.23 11.91 -0.99
C LYS A 316 -14.55 11.43 0.42
N LYS A 317 -15.83 11.22 0.72
CA LYS A 317 -16.21 10.53 1.94
C LYS A 317 -15.83 9.06 1.83
N LEU A 318 -15.01 8.58 2.75
CA LEU A 318 -14.52 7.21 2.77
C LEU A 318 -15.67 6.20 2.92
N GLU A 319 -16.64 6.54 3.75
CA GLU A 319 -17.86 5.76 4.01
C GLU A 319 -18.60 5.43 2.71
N ASP A 320 -18.78 6.41 1.83
CA ASP A 320 -19.53 6.24 0.58
C ASP A 320 -18.80 5.26 -0.35
N VAL A 321 -17.46 5.38 -0.45
CA VAL A 321 -16.64 4.48 -1.28
C VAL A 321 -16.69 3.04 -0.74
N VAL A 322 -16.59 2.87 0.58
CA VAL A 322 -16.67 1.57 1.24
C VAL A 322 -18.07 0.96 1.08
N GLN A 323 -19.13 1.76 1.19
CA GLN A 323 -20.50 1.28 1.05
C GLN A 323 -20.76 0.77 -0.37
N VAL A 324 -20.26 1.44 -1.41
CA VAL A 324 -20.37 0.96 -2.80
C VAL A 324 -19.64 -0.39 -2.98
N MET A 325 -18.44 -0.56 -2.41
CA MET A 325 -17.74 -1.85 -2.48
C MET A 325 -18.51 -2.97 -1.77
N HIS A 326 -19.14 -2.65 -0.64
CA HIS A 326 -19.96 -3.59 0.12
C HIS A 326 -21.23 -4.02 -0.61
N GLU A 327 -22.01 -3.05 -1.09
CA GLU A 327 -23.28 -3.30 -1.78
C GLU A 327 -23.08 -3.95 -3.15
N SER A 328 -22.00 -3.62 -3.86
CA SER A 328 -21.65 -4.28 -5.10
C SER A 328 -21.29 -5.75 -4.91
N GLY A 329 -20.90 -6.15 -3.69
CA GLY A 329 -20.46 -7.51 -3.37
C GLY A 329 -19.01 -7.80 -3.74
N ILE A 330 -18.21 -6.78 -4.09
CA ILE A 330 -16.77 -6.92 -4.43
C ILE A 330 -15.93 -7.14 -3.17
N ALA A 331 -16.21 -6.40 -2.10
CA ALA A 331 -15.55 -6.57 -0.81
C ALA A 331 -16.56 -6.33 0.31
N LYS A 332 -16.52 -7.12 1.38
CA LYS A 332 -17.46 -6.99 2.51
C LYS A 332 -16.83 -6.22 3.66
N LYS A 333 -17.58 -5.30 4.29
CA LYS A 333 -17.13 -4.59 5.51
C LYS A 333 -16.82 -5.58 6.63
N VAL A 334 -15.71 -5.35 7.34
CA VAL A 334 -15.31 -6.15 8.52
C VAL A 334 -15.20 -5.26 9.74
N ALA A 335 -14.45 -4.16 9.65
CA ALA A 335 -14.28 -3.22 10.75
C ALA A 335 -14.15 -1.77 10.28
N LYS A 336 -14.64 -0.84 11.10
CA LYS A 336 -14.37 0.60 10.99
C LYS A 336 -13.34 1.00 12.04
N LEU A 337 -12.34 1.76 11.61
CA LEU A 337 -11.26 2.27 12.45
C LEU A 337 -11.39 3.79 12.56
N THR A 338 -11.05 4.36 13.71
CA THR A 338 -11.01 5.82 13.92
C THR A 338 -9.61 6.22 14.35
N ALA A 339 -9.04 7.23 13.71
CA ALA A 339 -7.71 7.72 14.04
C ALA A 339 -7.66 8.38 15.42
N LEU A 340 -6.62 8.08 16.19
CA LEU A 340 -6.26 8.74 17.45
C LEU A 340 -5.02 9.63 17.26
N ALA A 341 -4.08 9.18 16.43
CA ALA A 341 -2.91 9.95 16.07
C ALA A 341 -2.49 9.67 14.62
N CYS A 342 -1.98 10.69 13.93
CA CYS A 342 -1.47 10.60 12.56
C CYS A 342 -0.07 11.22 12.47
N ILE A 343 0.89 10.45 11.98
CA ILE A 343 2.27 10.87 11.72
C ILE A 343 2.47 10.94 10.21
N LYS A 344 2.81 12.13 9.72
CA LYS A 344 3.11 12.39 8.30
C LYS A 344 4.58 12.74 8.12
N GLY A 345 5.14 12.29 6.99
CA GLY A 345 6.55 12.50 6.64
C GLY A 345 6.86 13.85 6.02
#